data_AF-A0A7J2HSW9-F1
#
_entry.id   AF-A0A7J2HSW9-F1
#
_cell.length_a   1.000
_cell.length_b   1.000
_cell.length_c   1.000
_cell.angle_alpha   90.00
_cell.angle_beta   90.00
_cell.angle_gamma   90.00
#
_symmetry.space_group_name_H-M   'P 1'
#
loop_
_entity.id
_entity.type
_entity.pdbx_description
1 polymer ?
#
loop_
_entity_poly.entity_id
_entity_poly.type
_entity_poly.pdbx_seq_one_letter_code
_entity_poly.pdbx_strand_id
1 'polypeptide(L)' 'YEKWEQQYLPSEDVGILIVTTSRGVMSHREARKLGIGGKLLGYVY' A
#
# COMPACT_ATOMS: atom_id res chain seq x y z
N TYR A 1 0.69 -7.28 -2.16
CA TYR A 1 1.13 -5.92 -2.51
C TYR A 1 2.54 -5.90 -3.11
N GLU A 2 3.34 -6.96 -2.90
CA GLU A 2 4.68 -7.19 -3.49
C GLU A 2 4.93 -6.62 -4.89
N LYS A 3 4.07 -6.90 -5.90
CA LYS A 3 4.27 -6.35 -7.25
C LYS A 3 4.37 -4.81 -7.27
N TRP A 4 3.53 -4.14 -6.49
CA TRP A 4 3.49 -2.68 -6.42
C TRP A 4 4.61 -2.11 -5.55
N GLU A 5 4.98 -2.85 -4.50
CA GLU A 5 6.13 -2.51 -3.64
C GLU A 5 7.42 -2.56 -4.47
N GLN A 6 7.65 -3.62 -5.24
CA GLN A 6 8.81 -3.72 -6.15
C GLN A 6 8.82 -2.66 -7.25
N GLN A 7 7.66 -2.21 -7.69
CA GLN A 7 7.55 -1.26 -8.81
C GLN A 7 7.73 0.20 -8.37
N TYR A 8 7.35 0.55 -7.13
CA TYR A 8 7.28 1.95 -6.68
C TYR A 8 8.11 2.26 -5.43
N LEU A 9 8.47 1.27 -4.62
CA LEU A 9 9.27 1.49 -3.43
C LEU A 9 10.75 1.19 -3.72
N PRO A 10 11.68 2.04 -3.25
CA PRO A 10 13.12 1.81 -3.44
C PRO A 10 13.65 0.61 -2.65
N SER A 11 12.93 0.15 -1.62
CA SER A 11 13.21 -1.05 -0.83
C SER A 11 11.94 -1.53 -0.12
N GLU A 12 11.86 -2.80 0.29
CA GLU A 12 10.68 -3.36 1.02
C GLU A 12 10.34 -2.58 2.31
N ASP A 13 11.37 -2.01 2.94
CA ASP A 13 11.23 -1.25 4.19
C ASP A 13 11.22 0.27 4.03
N VAL A 14 11.32 0.78 2.79
CA VAL A 14 11.39 2.23 2.53
C VAL A 14 10.18 2.69 1.73
N GLY A 15 9.40 3.59 2.34
CA GLY A 15 8.22 4.20 1.75
C GLY A 15 6.91 3.46 2.04
N ILE A 16 5.79 4.09 1.67
CA ILE A 16 4.44 3.60 1.94
C ILE A 16 3.58 3.77 0.70
N LEU A 17 2.99 2.67 0.23
CA LEU A 17 1.86 2.72 -0.71
C LEU A 17 0.59 3.12 0.04
N ILE A 18 -0.10 4.13 -0.45
CA ILE A 18 -1.41 4.58 0.02
C ILE A 18 -2.46 3.91 -0.86
N VAL A 19 -3.43 3.24 -0.23
CA VAL A 19 -4.49 2.50 -0.91
C VAL A 19 -5.85 2.98 -0.44
N THR A 20 -6.77 3.14 -1.39
CA THR A 20 -8.20 3.24 -1.09
C THR A 20 -8.71 1.86 -0.72
N THR A 21 -9.49 1.74 0.35
CA THR A 21 -10.15 0.50 0.75
C THR A 21 -11.64 0.76 1.00
N SER A 22 -12.44 -0.29 1.21
CA SER A 22 -13.85 -0.14 1.59
C SER A 22 -14.08 0.56 2.93
N ARG A 23 -13.03 0.71 3.75
CA ARG A 23 -13.06 1.36 5.08
C ARG A 23 -12.37 2.73 5.09
N GLY A 24 -12.04 3.27 3.91
CA GLY A 24 -11.33 4.53 3.76
C GLY A 24 -9.91 4.37 3.21
N VAL A 25 -9.15 5.46 3.24
CA VAL A 25 -7.77 5.52 2.74
C VAL A 25 -6.81 5.12 3.85
N MET A 26 -5.88 4.22 3.57
CA MET A 26 -4.88 3.75 4.53
C MET A 26 -3.62 3.24 3.82
N SER A 27 -2.61 2.84 4.59
CA SER A 27 -1.41 2.23 4.03
C SER A 27 -1.66 0.79 3.55
N HIS A 28 -0.91 0.33 2.54
CA HIS A 28 -0.94 -1.07 2.11
C HIS A 28 -0.59 -2.06 3.25
N ARG A 29 0.23 -1.63 4.22
CA ARG A 29 0.59 -2.43 5.41
C ARG A 29 -0.62 -2.63 6.32
N GLU A 30 -1.39 -1.57 6.57
CA GLU A 30 -2.65 -1.66 7.34
C GLU A 30 -3.69 -2.48 6.60
N ALA A 31 -3.86 -2.24 5.29
CA ALA A 31 -4.77 -3.00 4.45
C ALA A 31 -4.46 -4.51 4.47
N ARG A 32 -3.17 -4.88 4.41
CA ARG A 32 -2.69 -6.28 4.53
C ARG A 32 -3.00 -6.87 5.90
N LYS A 33 -2.74 -6.14 7.00
CA LYS A 33 -3.07 -6.59 8.37
C LYS A 33 -4.57 -6.82 8.56
N LEU A 34 -5.37 -5.96 7.95
CA LEU A 34 -6.83 -5.98 8.02
C LEU A 34 -7.48 -6.94 7.03
N GLY A 35 -6.70 -7.60 6.16
CA GLY A 35 -7.21 -8.51 5.14
C GLY A 35 -8.12 -7.85 4.10
N ILE A 36 -8.01 -6.53 3.92
CA ILE A 36 -8.84 -5.77 2.98
C ILE A 36 -8.02 -5.33 1.78
N GLY A 37 -8.64 -5.47 0.61
CA GLY A 37 -8.07 -4.98 -0.63
C GLY A 37 -8.56 -3.57 -0.99
N GLY A 38 -8.21 -3.17 -2.20
CA GLY A 38 -8.68 -1.93 -2.79
C GLY A 38 -7.79 -1.46 -3.94
N LYS A 39 -7.71 -0.16 -4.17
CA LYS A 39 -6.95 0.41 -5.30
C LYS A 39 -5.83 1.32 -4.82
N LEU A 40 -4.67 1.24 -5.48
CA LEU A 40 -3.54 2.14 -5.25
C LEU A 40 -3.97 3.59 -5.51
N LEU A 41 -3.77 4.46 -4.53
CA LEU A 41 -4.02 5.90 -4.63
C LEU A 41 -2.73 6.65 -4.96
N GLY A 42 -1.61 6.21 -4.39
CA GLY A 42 -0.30 6.81 -4.58
C GLY A 42 0.76 6.16 -3.71
N TYR A 43 1.98 6.66 -3.76
CA TYR A 43 3.09 6.22 -2.93
C TYR A 43 3.89 7.44 -2.45
N VAL A 44 4.54 7.29 -1.30
CA VAL A 44 5.47 8.29 -0.73
C VAL A 44 6.73 7.55 -0.28
N TYR A 45 7.90 8.12 -0.55
CA TYR A 45 9.20 7.66 -0.06
C TYR A 45 10.04 8.87 0.38
#